data_AF-K2EI40-F1
#
_entry.id   AF-K2EI40-F1
#
_cell.length_a   1.000
_cell.length_b   1.000
_cell.length_c   1.000
_cell.angle_alpha   90.00
_cell.angle_beta   90.00
_cell.angle_gamma   90.00
#
_symmetry.space_group_name_H-M   'P 1'
#
loop_
_entity.id
_entity.type
_entity.pdbx_description
1 polymer ?
#
loop_
_entity_poly.entity_id
_entity_poly.type
_entity_poly.pdbx_seq_one_letter_code
_entity_poly.pdbx_strand_id
1 'polypeptide(L)'
;MVKKTIVLSFLTTTLLIRNTFAEQEDLTSSCVIKPTHSITKGSQTFKATNYLEITGAKELHEKGFKGKGTKAIIIDNCFLPHGEQPDNLTKSSISGSYNPKTMTAPGHGTNVLEIMKEIAPTATFKFITRYDPLGNKSSNSVCSALEEAARSEGDVVNLSFGLGLTDQKIYQALQNVVDSGKVIFVSFGNEYEKAPDQANLYSKKLIELAATPKMKGRLVPVASSEYCNGQERLSPFSNRVIGGSAKYALTAPGSDILTPMPGGEYEVRSGTSFASPIAAASYLLLKETFPGRKPEEYTDLMRGSARQTSLNKSFLFNDQYGSGVLDLREAFVNGMKRKTAAVSQPSMVKKDEKKAIPQKLSSPKSLKSKIKEVADNWIVKPFQKAGTIIKNVIKSLTTRRLR
;
A
#
# COMPACT_ATOMS: atom_id res chain seq x y z
N MET A 1 -11.59 -19.51 -39.19
CA MET A 1 -11.22 -19.53 -37.75
C MET A 1 -10.71 -18.19 -37.21
N VAL A 2 -9.80 -17.48 -37.89
CA VAL A 2 -9.18 -16.22 -37.40
C VAL A 2 -10.18 -15.09 -37.04
N LYS A 3 -11.30 -14.94 -37.77
CA LYS A 3 -12.31 -13.90 -37.48
C LYS A 3 -13.09 -14.13 -36.18
N LYS A 4 -13.31 -15.37 -35.75
CA LYS A 4 -14.03 -15.67 -34.48
C LYS A 4 -13.17 -15.35 -33.26
N THR A 5 -11.86 -15.58 -33.34
CA THR A 5 -10.91 -15.30 -32.25
C THR A 5 -10.76 -13.80 -31.96
N ILE A 6 -10.76 -12.96 -33.01
CA ILE A 6 -10.64 -11.50 -32.86
C ILE A 6 -11.91 -10.91 -32.23
N VAL A 7 -13.09 -11.36 -32.64
CA VAL A 7 -14.37 -10.89 -32.08
C VAL A 7 -14.53 -11.29 -30.61
N LEU A 8 -14.10 -12.51 -30.24
CA LEU A 8 -14.14 -12.98 -28.86
C LEU A 8 -13.17 -12.20 -27.96
N SER A 9 -11.97 -11.87 -28.47
CA SER A 9 -10.99 -11.02 -27.79
C SER A 9 -11.48 -9.58 -27.60
N PHE A 10 -12.19 -9.01 -28.59
CA PHE A 10 -12.78 -7.68 -28.46
C PHE A 10 -13.94 -7.64 -27.46
N LEU A 11 -14.83 -8.64 -27.47
CA LEU A 11 -15.94 -8.70 -26.51
C LEU A 11 -15.44 -8.87 -25.07
N THR A 12 -14.45 -9.74 -24.85
CA THR A 12 -13.83 -9.91 -23.51
C THR A 12 -13.14 -8.65 -23.05
N THR A 13 -12.42 -7.95 -23.93
CA THR A 13 -11.76 -6.67 -23.60
C THR A 13 -12.79 -5.59 -23.28
N THR A 14 -13.89 -5.50 -24.04
CA THR A 14 -14.94 -4.49 -23.82
C THR A 14 -15.73 -4.75 -22.53
N LEU A 15 -15.99 -6.02 -22.20
CA LEU A 15 -16.64 -6.41 -20.95
C LEU A 15 -15.74 -6.14 -19.74
N LEU A 16 -14.44 -6.43 -19.85
CA LEU A 16 -13.44 -6.07 -18.84
C LEU A 16 -13.46 -4.55 -18.60
N ILE A 17 -13.38 -3.75 -19.66
CA ILE A 17 -13.35 -2.28 -19.57
C ILE A 17 -14.61 -1.77 -18.89
N ARG A 18 -15.81 -2.26 -19.27
CA ARG A 18 -17.08 -1.87 -18.63
C ARG A 18 -17.14 -2.20 -17.15
N ASN A 19 -16.74 -3.41 -16.76
CA ASN A 19 -16.71 -3.80 -15.34
C ASN A 19 -15.69 -2.95 -14.56
N THR A 20 -14.56 -2.60 -15.20
CA THR A 20 -13.54 -1.74 -14.58
C THR A 20 -14.08 -0.33 -14.31
N PHE A 21 -14.85 0.24 -15.24
CA PHE A 21 -15.48 1.56 -15.06
C PHE A 21 -16.57 1.55 -13.98
N ALA A 22 -17.37 0.47 -13.90
CA ALA A 22 -18.39 0.33 -12.85
C ALA A 22 -17.77 0.21 -11.45
N GLU A 23 -16.69 -0.57 -11.30
CA GLU A 23 -15.97 -0.65 -10.01
C GLU A 23 -15.27 0.66 -9.62
N GLN A 24 -14.92 1.50 -10.61
CA GLN A 24 -14.25 2.79 -10.41
C GLN A 24 -15.20 3.88 -9.89
N GLU A 25 -16.46 3.93 -10.37
CA GLU A 25 -17.46 4.86 -9.87
C GLU A 25 -17.86 4.54 -8.41
N ASP A 26 -17.87 3.27 -8.02
CA ASP A 26 -18.31 2.83 -6.69
C ASP A 26 -17.31 3.18 -5.56
N LEU A 27 -15.99 3.17 -5.83
CA LEU A 27 -14.97 3.52 -4.83
C LEU A 27 -14.76 5.02 -4.61
N THR A 28 -15.10 5.84 -5.61
CA THR A 28 -14.87 7.30 -5.57
C THR A 28 -16.14 8.09 -5.28
N SER A 29 -17.31 7.45 -5.31
CA SER A 29 -18.59 8.08 -5.02
C SER A 29 -19.04 7.85 -3.56
N SER A 30 -18.94 8.91 -2.77
CA SER A 30 -19.78 9.17 -1.57
C SER A 30 -19.60 8.34 -0.29
N CYS A 31 -18.52 7.58 -0.09
CA CYS A 31 -18.24 7.06 1.25
C CYS A 31 -17.81 8.22 2.18
N VAL A 32 -18.66 8.56 3.16
CA VAL A 32 -18.29 9.50 4.24
C VAL A 32 -17.30 8.77 5.15
N ILE A 33 -16.01 9.06 4.97
CA ILE A 33 -14.93 8.52 5.80
C ILE A 33 -15.22 8.91 7.25
N LYS A 34 -15.31 7.91 8.14
CA LYS A 34 -15.43 8.11 9.59
C LYS A 34 -14.04 7.96 10.21
N PRO A 35 -13.30 9.05 10.45
CA PRO A 35 -11.90 8.98 10.86
C PRO A 35 -11.68 8.48 12.28
N THR A 36 -12.72 8.52 13.11
CA THR A 36 -12.69 8.00 14.47
C THR A 36 -13.91 7.11 14.70
N HIS A 37 -13.78 6.16 15.61
CA HIS A 37 -14.85 5.28 16.05
C HIS A 37 -14.80 5.05 17.56
N SER A 38 -15.91 4.58 18.12
CA SER A 38 -15.96 4.05 19.48
C SER A 38 -15.95 2.53 19.42
N ILE A 39 -15.03 1.91 20.14
CA ILE A 39 -14.92 0.45 20.24
C ILE A 39 -15.12 0.05 21.70
N THR A 40 -16.03 -0.88 21.94
CA THR A 40 -16.24 -1.47 23.27
C THR A 40 -15.48 -2.79 23.37
N LYS A 41 -14.65 -2.93 24.42
CA LYS A 41 -13.92 -4.16 24.77
C LYS A 41 -14.22 -4.48 26.23
N GLY A 42 -14.93 -5.57 26.48
CA GLY A 42 -15.46 -5.87 27.81
C GLY A 42 -16.41 -4.77 28.28
N SER A 43 -16.15 -4.19 29.45
CA SER A 43 -16.93 -3.08 30.04
C SER A 43 -16.43 -1.68 29.63
N GLN A 44 -15.30 -1.57 28.92
CA GLN A 44 -14.66 -0.30 28.59
C GLN A 44 -14.98 0.13 27.15
N THR A 45 -15.22 1.42 26.94
CA THR A 45 -15.40 2.02 25.61
C THR A 45 -14.28 2.99 25.31
N PHE A 46 -13.62 2.78 24.17
CA PHE A 46 -12.48 3.56 23.71
C PHE A 46 -12.86 4.37 22.48
N LYS A 47 -12.42 5.63 22.42
CA LYS A 47 -12.43 6.41 21.19
C LYS A 47 -11.06 6.29 20.51
N ALA A 48 -11.05 5.84 19.27
CA ALA A 48 -9.82 5.56 18.53
C ALA A 48 -9.91 6.00 17.07
N THR A 49 -8.76 6.15 16.44
CA THR A 49 -8.60 6.37 15.01
C THR A 49 -9.07 5.14 14.22
N ASN A 50 -9.98 5.35 13.29
CA ASN A 50 -10.47 4.30 12.40
C ASN A 50 -9.59 4.21 11.15
N TYR A 51 -8.39 3.66 11.32
CA TYR A 51 -7.39 3.61 10.26
C TYR A 51 -7.80 2.71 9.08
N LEU A 52 -8.68 1.73 9.28
CA LEU A 52 -9.25 0.93 8.19
C LEU A 52 -10.07 1.78 7.21
N GLU A 53 -10.94 2.65 7.73
CA GLU A 53 -11.71 3.60 6.92
C GLU A 53 -10.81 4.68 6.31
N ILE A 54 -9.89 5.27 7.09
CA ILE A 54 -9.02 6.37 6.61
C ILE A 54 -8.14 5.92 5.44
N THR A 55 -7.57 4.73 5.54
CA THR A 55 -6.68 4.19 4.50
C THR A 55 -7.42 3.60 3.33
N GLY A 56 -8.69 3.22 3.47
CA GLY A 56 -9.43 2.53 2.42
C GLY A 56 -9.32 1.00 2.47
N ALA A 57 -8.73 0.45 3.54
CA ALA A 57 -8.54 -0.99 3.70
C ALA A 57 -9.89 -1.72 3.85
N LYS A 58 -10.87 -1.08 4.51
CA LYS A 58 -12.22 -1.65 4.68
C LYS A 58 -12.89 -1.92 3.32
N GLU A 59 -12.78 -0.98 2.37
CA GLU A 59 -13.34 -1.10 1.04
C GLU A 59 -12.66 -2.21 0.23
N LEU A 60 -11.34 -2.42 0.43
CA LEU A 60 -10.64 -3.57 -0.16
C LEU A 60 -11.09 -4.89 0.48
N HIS A 61 -11.36 -4.93 1.79
CA HIS A 61 -11.90 -6.11 2.46
C HIS A 61 -13.30 -6.47 1.96
N GLU A 62 -14.16 -5.48 1.73
CA GLU A 62 -15.50 -5.65 1.15
C GLU A 62 -15.43 -6.23 -0.27
N LYS A 63 -14.35 -5.93 -1.02
CA LYS A 63 -14.05 -6.55 -2.32
C LYS A 63 -13.36 -7.93 -2.21
N GLY A 64 -13.11 -8.41 -0.99
CA GLY A 64 -12.54 -9.73 -0.73
C GLY A 64 -11.02 -9.77 -0.62
N PHE A 65 -10.31 -8.65 -0.79
CA PHE A 65 -8.85 -8.59 -0.61
C PHE A 65 -8.52 -8.45 0.88
N LYS A 66 -7.87 -9.46 1.45
CA LYS A 66 -7.63 -9.59 2.90
C LYS A 66 -6.19 -10.01 3.23
N GLY A 67 -5.27 -9.95 2.28
CA GLY A 67 -3.87 -10.37 2.38
C GLY A 67 -3.61 -11.82 1.96
N LYS A 68 -4.54 -12.48 1.24
CA LYS A 68 -4.41 -13.92 0.95
C LYS A 68 -3.16 -14.22 0.13
N GLY A 69 -2.38 -15.22 0.58
CA GLY A 69 -1.18 -15.67 -0.13
C GLY A 69 0.01 -14.72 0.01
N THR A 70 -0.07 -13.72 0.88
CA THR A 70 1.01 -12.77 1.16
C THR A 70 1.62 -13.03 2.54
N LYS A 71 2.87 -12.57 2.74
CA LYS A 71 3.68 -12.88 3.91
C LYS A 71 4.36 -11.62 4.46
N ALA A 72 4.24 -11.38 5.76
CA ALA A 72 4.94 -10.29 6.45
C ALA A 72 5.89 -10.82 7.52
N ILE A 73 7.04 -10.16 7.62
CA ILE A 73 8.00 -10.34 8.71
C ILE A 73 7.95 -9.09 9.59
N ILE A 74 7.80 -9.29 10.89
CA ILE A 74 7.83 -8.24 11.90
C ILE A 74 9.10 -8.41 12.70
N ILE A 75 9.91 -7.37 12.76
CA ILE A 75 11.03 -7.31 13.69
C ILE A 75 10.65 -6.33 14.80
N ASP A 76 10.52 -6.81 16.03
CA ASP A 76 10.15 -5.95 17.16
C ASP A 76 10.62 -6.52 18.52
N ASN A 77 10.30 -5.79 19.58
CA ASN A 77 10.35 -6.25 20.95
C ASN A 77 9.12 -7.10 21.25
N CYS A 78 9.30 -8.18 22.00
CA CYS A 78 8.23 -8.82 22.77
C CYS A 78 6.93 -9.09 21.98
N PHE A 79 6.78 -10.32 21.53
CA PHE A 79 5.47 -10.88 21.25
C PHE A 79 4.93 -11.54 22.52
N LEU A 80 3.88 -10.96 23.08
CA LEU A 80 3.09 -11.53 24.17
C LEU A 80 1.67 -11.68 23.64
N PRO A 81 1.19 -12.89 23.32
CA PRO A 81 -0.16 -13.08 22.81
C PRO A 81 -1.18 -12.40 23.72
N HIS A 82 -2.07 -11.59 23.13
CA HIS A 82 -3.29 -11.15 23.79
C HIS A 82 -4.30 -12.28 23.68
N GLY A 83 -4.45 -13.09 24.73
CA GLY A 83 -5.29 -14.28 24.70
C GLY A 83 -4.67 -15.45 23.95
N GLU A 84 -5.48 -16.17 23.15
CA GLU A 84 -5.03 -17.35 22.41
C GLU A 84 -4.08 -17.00 21.25
N GLN A 85 -3.16 -17.91 20.94
CA GLN A 85 -2.20 -17.75 19.85
C GLN A 85 -2.95 -17.68 18.50
N PRO A 86 -2.70 -16.66 17.64
CA PRO A 86 -3.42 -16.54 16.38
C PRO A 86 -3.16 -17.73 15.44
N ASP A 87 -4.19 -18.23 14.75
CA ASP A 87 -4.08 -19.34 13.78
C ASP A 87 -3.07 -19.08 12.66
N ASN A 88 -2.87 -17.81 12.29
CA ASN A 88 -1.93 -17.36 11.27
C ASN A 88 -0.53 -16.99 11.80
N LEU A 89 -0.23 -17.36 13.05
CA LEU A 89 1.10 -17.24 13.67
C LEU A 89 1.42 -18.52 14.47
N THR A 90 2.13 -19.45 13.84
CA THR A 90 2.58 -20.68 14.52
C THR A 90 3.76 -20.41 15.46
N LYS A 91 4.02 -21.26 16.46
CA LYS A 91 5.21 -21.14 17.32
C LYS A 91 6.51 -21.16 16.52
N SER A 92 6.57 -21.94 15.43
CA SER A 92 7.71 -21.95 14.49
C SER A 92 7.89 -20.64 13.71
N SER A 93 6.86 -19.81 13.65
CA SER A 93 6.90 -18.48 13.02
C SER A 93 7.44 -17.40 13.95
N ILE A 94 7.83 -17.74 15.19
CA ILE A 94 8.36 -16.81 16.18
C ILE A 94 9.81 -17.19 16.49
N SER A 95 10.73 -16.25 16.36
CA SER A 95 12.15 -16.49 16.63
C SER A 95 12.77 -15.52 17.64
N GLY A 96 13.75 -16.06 18.36
CA GLY A 96 14.58 -15.39 19.36
C GLY A 96 14.12 -15.58 20.81
N SER A 97 14.97 -15.15 21.75
CA SER A 97 14.75 -15.39 23.18
C SER A 97 13.90 -14.30 23.82
N TYR A 98 12.97 -14.74 24.66
CA TYR A 98 12.09 -13.89 25.43
C TYR A 98 12.58 -13.79 26.88
N ASN A 99 12.89 -12.58 27.34
CA ASN A 99 13.17 -12.31 28.76
C ASN A 99 12.24 -11.20 29.27
N PRO A 100 11.19 -11.52 30.05
CA PRO A 100 10.23 -10.52 30.53
C PRO A 100 10.87 -9.47 31.43
N LYS A 101 12.01 -9.77 32.07
CA LYS A 101 12.70 -8.86 33.00
C LYS A 101 13.49 -7.76 32.31
N THR A 102 13.87 -7.94 31.05
CA THR A 102 14.69 -6.97 30.29
C THR A 102 13.86 -6.21 29.25
N MET A 103 12.55 -6.47 29.20
CA MET A 103 11.66 -5.84 28.23
C MET A 103 11.37 -4.39 28.57
N THR A 104 11.56 -3.53 27.58
CA THR A 104 10.98 -2.19 27.57
C THR A 104 9.71 -2.20 26.72
N ALA A 105 8.67 -1.47 27.13
CA ALA A 105 7.39 -1.34 26.42
C ALA A 105 6.71 -2.71 26.15
N PRO A 106 6.25 -3.41 27.22
CA PRO A 106 5.54 -4.67 27.07
C PRO A 106 4.35 -4.54 26.12
N GLY A 107 4.12 -5.55 25.29
CA GLY A 107 3.02 -5.57 24.31
C GLY A 107 3.28 -4.84 23.00
N HIS A 108 4.37 -4.06 22.86
CA HIS A 108 4.61 -3.26 21.65
C HIS A 108 4.61 -4.10 20.35
N GLY A 109 5.40 -5.17 20.27
CA GLY A 109 5.41 -6.05 19.10
C GLY A 109 4.08 -6.77 18.87
N THR A 110 3.30 -6.97 19.92
CA THR A 110 1.94 -7.53 19.81
C THR A 110 1.00 -6.51 19.18
N ASN A 111 1.06 -5.24 19.59
CA ASN A 111 0.30 -4.15 18.98
C ASN A 111 0.61 -4.04 17.48
N VAL A 112 1.90 -4.10 17.12
CA VAL A 112 2.37 -4.05 15.73
C VAL A 112 1.79 -5.20 14.91
N LEU A 113 1.84 -6.43 15.42
CA LEU A 113 1.25 -7.59 14.74
C LEU A 113 -0.26 -7.46 14.57
N GLU A 114 -0.99 -7.09 15.63
CA GLU A 114 -2.45 -7.03 15.57
C GLU A 114 -2.93 -5.95 14.61
N ILE A 115 -2.24 -4.80 14.51
CA ILE A 115 -2.50 -3.80 13.47
C ILE A 115 -2.34 -4.41 12.06
N MET A 116 -1.26 -5.15 11.82
CA MET A 116 -1.05 -5.79 10.51
C MET A 116 -2.11 -6.85 10.21
N LYS A 117 -2.60 -7.58 11.23
CA LYS A 117 -3.69 -8.55 11.09
C LYS A 117 -5.03 -7.86 10.86
N GLU A 118 -5.30 -6.70 11.45
CA GLU A 118 -6.52 -5.95 11.15
C GLU A 118 -6.53 -5.46 9.69
N ILE A 119 -5.40 -4.98 9.16
CA ILE A 119 -5.30 -4.58 7.74
C ILE A 119 -5.29 -5.79 6.79
N ALA A 120 -4.54 -6.85 7.09
CA ALA A 120 -4.33 -8.01 6.22
C ALA A 120 -4.59 -9.34 6.95
N PRO A 121 -5.84 -9.65 7.32
CA PRO A 121 -6.16 -10.74 8.25
C PRO A 121 -5.83 -12.14 7.75
N THR A 122 -5.73 -12.33 6.43
CA THR A 122 -5.42 -13.63 5.81
C THR A 122 -3.97 -13.73 5.32
N ALA A 123 -3.14 -12.74 5.60
CA ALA A 123 -1.70 -12.84 5.41
C ALA A 123 -1.08 -13.79 6.44
N THR A 124 0.08 -14.36 6.10
CA THR A 124 0.90 -15.14 7.02
C THR A 124 1.96 -14.25 7.66
N PHE A 125 2.21 -14.42 8.95
CA PHE A 125 3.14 -13.59 9.69
C PHE A 125 4.31 -14.41 10.24
N LYS A 126 5.50 -13.79 10.23
CA LYS A 126 6.68 -14.22 10.97
C LYS A 126 7.08 -13.10 11.93
N PHE A 127 7.34 -13.43 13.18
CA PHE A 127 7.81 -12.48 14.18
C PHE A 127 9.25 -12.83 14.58
N ILE A 128 10.15 -11.85 14.50
CA ILE A 128 11.56 -11.98 14.86
C ILE A 128 11.85 -10.98 15.97
N THR A 129 12.39 -11.43 17.09
CA THR A 129 12.79 -10.48 18.12
C THR A 129 14.07 -9.74 17.73
N ARG A 130 14.16 -8.44 18.06
CA ARG A 130 15.40 -7.67 17.88
C ARG A 130 16.38 -7.76 19.06
N TYR A 131 16.04 -8.49 20.11
CA TYR A 131 16.91 -8.70 21.26
C TYR A 131 17.90 -9.83 21.01
N ASP A 132 19.07 -9.75 21.64
CA ASP A 132 19.95 -10.90 21.75
C ASP A 132 19.37 -11.95 22.72
N PRO A 133 19.95 -13.17 22.80
CA PRO A 133 19.49 -14.20 23.71
C PRO A 133 19.48 -13.82 25.20
N LEU A 134 20.24 -12.79 25.60
CA LEU A 134 20.31 -12.26 26.97
C LEU A 134 19.25 -11.18 27.22
N GLY A 135 18.53 -10.74 26.18
CA GLY A 135 17.50 -9.71 26.27
C GLY A 135 18.05 -8.28 26.11
N ASN A 136 19.25 -8.10 25.57
CA ASN A 136 19.83 -6.78 25.30
C ASN A 136 19.52 -6.32 23.87
N LYS A 137 19.45 -4.99 23.69
CA LYS A 137 19.36 -4.36 22.37
C LYS A 137 20.73 -3.85 21.97
N SER A 138 21.21 -4.26 20.80
CA SER A 138 22.45 -3.75 20.21
C SER A 138 22.34 -3.67 18.69
N SER A 139 23.27 -2.97 18.04
CA SER A 139 23.37 -3.03 16.58
C SER A 139 23.54 -4.47 16.08
N ASN A 140 24.29 -5.32 16.80
CA ASN A 140 24.52 -6.71 16.42
C ASN A 140 23.24 -7.56 16.50
N SER A 141 22.40 -7.33 17.52
CA SER A 141 21.13 -8.06 17.63
C SER A 141 20.13 -7.64 16.54
N VAL A 142 20.09 -6.35 16.19
CA VAL A 142 19.31 -5.84 15.06
C VAL A 142 19.81 -6.41 13.72
N CYS A 143 21.13 -6.44 13.50
CA CYS A 143 21.71 -7.05 12.29
C CYS A 143 21.35 -8.52 12.19
N SER A 144 21.46 -9.28 13.29
CA SER A 144 21.11 -10.71 13.32
C SER A 144 19.64 -10.94 12.96
N ALA A 145 18.73 -10.11 13.47
CA ALA A 145 17.30 -10.19 13.14
C ALA A 145 17.03 -9.85 11.66
N LEU A 146 17.73 -8.86 11.11
CA LEU A 146 17.65 -8.51 9.67
C LEU A 146 18.18 -9.63 8.78
N GLU A 147 19.30 -10.26 9.14
CA GLU A 147 19.84 -11.41 8.41
C GLU A 147 18.92 -12.64 8.46
N GLU A 148 18.22 -12.84 9.58
CA GLU A 148 17.17 -13.85 9.64
C GLU A 148 15.98 -13.49 8.75
N ALA A 149 15.55 -12.22 8.75
CA ALA A 149 14.48 -11.76 7.87
C ALA A 149 14.85 -11.92 6.38
N ALA A 150 16.11 -11.68 6.02
CA ALA A 150 16.61 -11.89 4.66
C ALA A 150 16.49 -13.36 4.22
N ARG A 151 16.86 -14.31 5.09
CA ARG A 151 16.76 -15.76 4.82
C ARG A 151 15.34 -16.32 4.89
N SER A 152 14.44 -15.64 5.58
CA SER A 152 13.06 -16.08 5.76
C SER A 152 12.20 -15.79 4.54
N GLU A 153 11.15 -16.57 4.33
CA GLU A 153 10.13 -16.22 3.34
C GLU A 153 9.31 -15.02 3.82
N GLY A 154 9.08 -14.05 2.93
CA GLY A 154 8.35 -12.83 3.25
C GLY A 154 8.29 -11.90 2.06
N ASP A 155 7.25 -11.08 2.00
CA ASP A 155 7.09 -10.02 1.00
C ASP A 155 7.56 -8.67 1.55
N VAL A 156 7.26 -8.42 2.82
CA VAL A 156 7.62 -7.19 3.53
C VAL A 156 8.27 -7.49 4.88
N VAL A 157 9.09 -6.55 5.34
CA VAL A 157 9.66 -6.48 6.69
C VAL A 157 9.22 -5.17 7.33
N ASN A 158 8.54 -5.23 8.47
CA ASN A 158 8.18 -4.04 9.25
C ASN A 158 9.16 -3.84 10.42
N LEU A 159 9.69 -2.62 10.54
CA LEU A 159 10.60 -2.17 11.58
C LEU A 159 9.98 -0.99 12.34
N SER A 160 9.25 -1.27 13.42
CA SER A 160 8.57 -0.24 14.23
C SER A 160 9.48 0.37 15.31
N PHE A 161 10.75 0.60 14.97
CA PHE A 161 11.75 1.19 15.86
C PHE A 161 12.80 2.00 15.10
N GLY A 162 13.47 2.92 15.82
CA GLY A 162 14.56 3.72 15.27
C GLY A 162 15.83 2.89 14.99
N LEU A 163 16.51 3.19 13.88
CA LEU A 163 17.72 2.49 13.44
C LEU A 163 18.99 3.26 13.81
N GLY A 164 20.06 2.54 14.16
CA GLY A 164 21.40 3.12 14.35
C GLY A 164 22.08 3.44 13.02
N LEU A 165 21.56 4.38 12.23
CA LEU A 165 21.97 4.65 10.85
C LEU A 165 23.43 5.13 10.67
N THR A 166 24.18 5.33 11.74
CA THR A 166 25.63 5.58 11.71
C THR A 166 26.45 4.29 11.63
N ASP A 167 25.86 3.15 11.95
CA ASP A 167 26.52 1.84 11.91
C ASP A 167 26.38 1.21 10.52
N GLN A 168 27.50 1.06 9.82
CA GLN A 168 27.54 0.46 8.48
C GLN A 168 27.05 -1.00 8.45
N LYS A 169 27.11 -1.72 9.58
CA LYS A 169 26.58 -3.10 9.65
C LYS A 169 25.07 -3.12 9.47
N ILE A 170 24.37 -2.13 10.05
CA ILE A 170 22.92 -2.00 9.89
C ILE A 170 22.58 -1.69 8.43
N TYR A 171 23.35 -0.81 7.77
CA TYR A 171 23.18 -0.53 6.35
C TYR A 171 23.31 -1.79 5.50
N GLN A 172 24.36 -2.59 5.71
CA GLN A 172 24.56 -3.84 4.97
C GLN A 172 23.42 -4.84 5.21
N ALA A 173 22.98 -5.01 6.46
CA ALA A 173 21.90 -5.94 6.78
C ALA A 173 20.56 -5.51 6.13
N LEU A 174 20.27 -4.20 6.05
CA LEU A 174 19.12 -3.69 5.31
C LEU A 174 19.23 -4.00 3.81
N GLN A 175 20.41 -3.87 3.22
CA GLN A 175 20.63 -4.24 1.82
C GLN A 175 20.39 -5.73 1.58
N ASN A 176 20.85 -6.60 2.49
CA ASN A 176 20.66 -8.05 2.39
C ASN A 176 19.16 -8.42 2.40
N VAL A 177 18.35 -7.72 3.22
CA VAL A 177 16.89 -7.87 3.19
C VAL A 177 16.31 -7.45 1.83
N VAL A 178 16.74 -6.32 1.26
CA VAL A 178 16.30 -5.88 -0.07
C VAL A 178 16.73 -6.87 -1.16
N ASP A 179 17.94 -7.40 -1.10
CA ASP A 179 18.47 -8.38 -2.05
C ASP A 179 17.72 -9.71 -2.01
N SER A 180 17.16 -10.05 -0.85
CA SER A 180 16.25 -11.20 -0.71
C SER A 180 14.85 -10.99 -1.31
N GLY A 181 14.62 -9.89 -2.05
CA GLY A 181 13.37 -9.62 -2.76
C GLY A 181 12.27 -8.93 -1.95
N LYS A 182 12.57 -8.47 -0.72
CA LYS A 182 11.59 -7.91 0.22
C LYS A 182 11.52 -6.38 0.18
N VAL A 183 10.43 -5.81 0.70
CA VAL A 183 10.30 -4.37 0.97
C VAL A 183 10.34 -4.12 2.47
N ILE A 184 11.09 -3.12 2.89
CA ILE A 184 11.24 -2.71 4.29
C ILE A 184 10.37 -1.48 4.53
N PHE A 185 9.47 -1.55 5.49
CA PHE A 185 8.76 -0.40 6.05
C PHE A 185 9.34 -0.09 7.42
N VAL A 186 9.64 1.18 7.68
CA VAL A 186 10.32 1.60 8.91
C VAL A 186 9.70 2.86 9.49
N SER A 187 9.47 2.84 10.81
CA SER A 187 8.95 4.00 11.54
C SER A 187 9.88 5.19 11.46
N PHE A 188 9.31 6.37 11.29
CA PHE A 188 10.09 7.59 11.07
C PHE A 188 10.64 8.26 12.34
N GLY A 189 10.20 7.82 13.52
CA GLY A 189 10.61 8.31 14.83
C GLY A 189 9.64 9.34 15.41
N ASN A 190 9.72 9.54 16.73
CA ASN A 190 8.71 10.24 17.54
C ASN A 190 9.32 11.39 18.38
N GLU A 191 10.46 11.93 17.96
CA GLU A 191 11.28 12.84 18.77
C GLU A 191 11.02 14.32 18.47
N TYR A 192 10.20 14.66 17.46
CA TYR A 192 10.15 16.02 16.93
C TYR A 192 9.73 17.09 17.94
N GLU A 193 8.71 16.82 18.76
CA GLU A 193 8.26 17.78 19.78
C GLU A 193 9.31 18.04 20.86
N LYS A 194 10.16 17.05 21.14
CA LYS A 194 11.12 17.08 22.26
C LYS A 194 12.51 17.52 21.80
N ALA A 195 12.92 17.12 20.59
CA ALA A 195 14.26 17.29 20.06
C ALA A 195 14.21 17.42 18.52
N PRO A 196 13.69 18.54 17.98
CA PRO A 196 13.46 18.70 16.54
C PRO A 196 14.73 18.59 15.70
N ASP A 197 15.87 19.09 16.17
CA ASP A 197 17.14 19.00 15.43
C ASP A 197 17.66 17.57 15.31
N GLN A 198 17.56 16.79 16.39
CA GLN A 198 17.94 15.37 16.37
C GLN A 198 16.98 14.54 15.52
N ALA A 199 15.68 14.80 15.65
CA ALA A 199 14.63 14.20 14.82
C ALA A 199 14.89 14.44 13.32
N ASN A 200 15.21 15.68 12.96
CA ASN A 200 15.52 16.09 11.59
C ASN A 200 16.81 15.42 11.07
N LEU A 201 17.84 15.26 11.92
CA LEU A 201 19.06 14.56 11.52
C LEU A 201 18.81 13.08 11.23
N TYR A 202 18.04 12.40 12.09
CA TYR A 202 17.65 11.01 11.89
C TYR A 202 16.80 10.83 10.62
N SER A 203 15.74 11.64 10.49
CA SER A 203 14.79 11.55 9.38
C SER A 203 15.46 11.83 8.02
N LYS A 204 16.37 12.81 7.96
CA LYS A 204 17.19 13.11 6.79
C LYS A 204 18.03 11.92 6.36
N LYS A 205 18.79 11.31 7.29
CA LYS A 205 19.63 10.13 6.99
C LYS A 205 18.81 8.96 6.48
N LEU A 206 17.64 8.73 7.06
CA LEU A 206 16.74 7.64 6.67
C LEU A 206 16.16 7.84 5.26
N ILE A 207 15.78 9.08 4.92
CA ILE A 207 15.33 9.45 3.58
C ILE A 207 16.46 9.34 2.55
N GLU A 208 17.66 9.83 2.87
CA GLU A 208 18.84 9.73 2.00
C GLU A 208 19.17 8.26 1.70
N LEU A 209 19.10 7.40 2.73
CA LEU A 209 19.22 5.97 2.59
C LEU A 209 18.16 5.40 1.63
N ALA A 210 16.88 5.74 1.84
CA ALA A 210 15.78 5.30 0.97
C ALA A 210 15.89 5.81 -0.47
N ALA A 211 16.60 6.91 -0.69
CA ALA A 211 16.84 7.49 -2.01
C ALA A 211 17.99 6.83 -2.79
N THR A 212 18.84 6.02 -2.13
CA THR A 212 19.95 5.34 -2.80
C THR A 212 19.45 4.35 -3.86
N PRO A 213 20.18 4.11 -4.97
CA PRO A 213 19.74 3.22 -6.04
C PRO A 213 19.34 1.81 -5.57
N LYS A 214 20.04 1.29 -4.56
CA LYS A 214 19.79 -0.03 -3.97
C LYS A 214 18.49 -0.09 -3.17
N MET A 215 18.15 0.97 -2.45
CA MET A 215 17.01 0.98 -1.52
C MET A 215 15.76 1.64 -2.11
N LYS A 216 15.89 2.33 -3.26
CA LYS A 216 14.80 3.09 -3.88
C LYS A 216 13.59 2.22 -4.17
N GLY A 217 12.46 2.54 -3.53
CA GLY A 217 11.20 1.77 -3.65
C GLY A 217 11.20 0.45 -2.86
N ARG A 218 12.25 0.18 -2.08
CA ARG A 218 12.44 -1.04 -1.30
C ARG A 218 12.66 -0.76 0.19
N LEU A 219 13.03 0.45 0.57
CA LEU A 219 12.93 1.00 1.92
C LEU A 219 11.94 2.16 1.92
N VAL A 220 10.91 2.06 2.77
CA VAL A 220 9.83 3.04 2.86
C VAL A 220 9.77 3.58 4.30
N PRO A 221 10.30 4.79 4.55
CA PRO A 221 10.12 5.47 5.82
C PRO A 221 8.66 5.94 5.99
N VAL A 222 8.06 5.72 7.16
CA VAL A 222 6.64 5.97 7.42
C VAL A 222 6.42 6.93 8.58
N ALA A 223 5.96 8.14 8.25
CA ALA A 223 5.55 9.18 9.20
C ALA A 223 4.13 8.94 9.73
N SER A 224 3.77 9.61 10.82
CA SER A 224 2.47 9.46 11.49
C SER A 224 1.56 10.66 11.23
N SER A 225 0.30 10.39 10.90
CA SER A 225 -0.79 11.37 10.94
C SER A 225 -1.76 11.11 12.10
N GLU A 226 -2.50 12.15 12.45
CA GLU A 226 -3.57 12.13 13.42
C GLU A 226 -4.83 12.79 12.89
N TYR A 227 -5.98 12.43 13.47
CA TYR A 227 -7.23 13.14 13.26
C TYR A 227 -7.74 13.69 14.58
N CYS A 228 -7.52 14.98 14.81
CA CYS A 228 -7.89 15.66 16.04
C CYS A 228 -8.75 16.89 15.72
N ASN A 229 -9.80 17.13 16.50
CA ASN A 229 -10.68 18.30 16.38
C ASN A 229 -11.21 18.57 14.95
N GLY A 230 -11.57 17.50 14.22
CA GLY A 230 -12.11 17.63 12.87
C GLY A 230 -11.06 17.89 11.77
N GLN A 231 -9.77 17.75 12.11
CA GLN A 231 -8.66 18.02 11.20
C GLN A 231 -7.71 16.82 11.14
N GLU A 232 -7.38 16.40 9.93
CA GLU A 232 -6.26 15.49 9.68
C GLU A 232 -4.98 16.31 9.56
N ARG A 233 -3.96 15.96 10.33
CA ARG A 233 -2.64 16.60 10.28
C ARG A 233 -1.53 15.60 10.60
N LEU A 234 -0.27 15.99 10.42
CA LEU A 234 0.87 15.22 10.89
C LEU A 234 0.83 15.17 12.42
N SER A 235 1.00 13.98 13.00
CA SER A 235 1.09 13.83 14.45
C SER A 235 2.25 14.69 14.95
N PRO A 236 2.06 15.52 15.99
CA PRO A 236 3.05 16.53 16.29
C PRO A 236 4.39 15.93 16.76
N PHE A 237 4.37 14.76 17.42
CA PHE A 237 5.56 13.96 17.77
C PHE A 237 6.32 13.39 16.56
N SER A 238 5.67 13.20 15.40
CA SER A 238 6.28 12.55 14.25
C SER A 238 7.47 13.36 13.76
N ASN A 239 8.61 12.69 13.58
CA ASN A 239 9.75 13.31 12.90
C ASN A 239 9.32 13.83 11.52
N ARG A 240 9.91 14.94 11.09
CA ARG A 240 9.48 15.63 9.87
C ARG A 240 10.21 15.10 8.67
N VAL A 241 9.45 14.92 7.59
CA VAL A 241 9.99 14.60 6.28
C VAL A 241 10.57 15.90 5.73
N ILE A 242 11.88 15.95 5.51
CA ILE A 242 12.56 17.18 5.12
C ILE A 242 13.43 16.95 3.88
N GLY A 243 13.47 17.96 3.00
CA GLY A 243 14.38 18.02 1.85
C GLY A 243 13.85 17.35 0.57
N GLY A 244 14.61 17.48 -0.52
CA GLY A 244 14.18 17.10 -1.88
C GLY A 244 13.90 15.61 -2.12
N SER A 245 14.23 14.76 -1.13
CA SER A 245 13.97 13.31 -1.15
C SER A 245 12.74 12.91 -0.34
N ALA A 246 11.95 13.89 0.15
CA ALA A 246 10.70 13.67 0.89
C ALA A 246 9.73 12.68 0.22
N LYS A 247 9.69 12.67 -1.12
CA LYS A 247 8.91 11.73 -1.95
C LYS A 247 9.24 10.24 -1.74
N TYR A 248 10.29 9.90 -1.00
CA TYR A 248 10.59 8.50 -0.66
C TYR A 248 9.90 8.03 0.62
N ALA A 249 9.42 8.97 1.44
CA ALA A 249 8.61 8.69 2.62
C ALA A 249 7.11 8.64 2.28
N LEU A 250 6.35 8.01 3.17
CA LEU A 250 4.90 7.94 3.16
C LEU A 250 4.37 8.34 4.54
N THR A 251 3.13 8.83 4.62
CA THR A 251 2.46 9.05 5.90
C THR A 251 1.29 8.08 6.06
N ALA A 252 1.08 7.54 7.26
CA ALA A 252 -0.08 6.74 7.60
C ALA A 252 -0.63 7.13 8.98
N PRO A 253 -1.90 6.82 9.32
CA PRO A 253 -2.44 7.09 10.64
C PRO A 253 -1.60 6.41 11.72
N GLY A 254 -1.25 7.13 12.79
CA GLY A 254 -0.46 6.57 13.89
C GLY A 254 -0.73 7.20 15.26
N SER A 255 -1.66 8.16 15.36
CA SER A 255 -2.18 8.63 16.66
C SER A 255 -3.50 7.96 17.02
N ASP A 256 -3.74 7.83 18.31
CA ASP A 256 -4.98 7.33 18.92
C ASP A 256 -5.39 5.94 18.39
N ILE A 257 -4.42 5.05 18.25
CA ILE A 257 -4.62 3.68 17.78
C ILE A 257 -5.02 2.81 18.97
N LEU A 258 -6.16 2.13 18.89
CA LEU A 258 -6.53 1.13 19.91
C LEU A 258 -5.61 -0.08 19.77
N THR A 259 -4.98 -0.49 20.87
CA THR A 259 -4.00 -1.56 20.88
C THR A 259 -4.27 -2.57 22.01
N PRO A 260 -4.10 -3.88 21.75
CA PRO A 260 -4.27 -4.91 22.77
C PRO A 260 -3.06 -5.01 23.70
N MET A 261 -3.26 -5.04 25.01
CA MET A 261 -2.19 -5.10 26.00
C MET A 261 -2.10 -6.47 26.69
N PRO A 262 -0.90 -6.92 27.10
CA PRO A 262 -0.76 -8.16 27.85
C PRO A 262 -1.74 -8.23 29.02
N GLY A 263 -2.36 -9.39 29.22
CA GLY A 263 -3.38 -9.59 30.26
C GLY A 263 -4.84 -9.40 29.82
N GLY A 264 -5.10 -9.17 28.53
CA GLY A 264 -6.47 -9.05 28.00
C GLY A 264 -6.98 -7.60 27.94
N GLU A 265 -6.18 -6.64 28.39
CA GLU A 265 -6.50 -5.22 28.43
C GLU A 265 -6.36 -4.55 27.05
N TYR A 266 -6.82 -3.30 26.95
CA TYR A 266 -6.68 -2.47 25.76
C TYR A 266 -6.27 -1.04 26.14
N GLU A 267 -5.47 -0.41 25.29
CA GLU A 267 -4.99 0.96 25.48
C GLU A 267 -4.97 1.71 24.14
N VAL A 268 -5.30 3.01 24.16
CA VAL A 268 -5.15 3.90 23.02
C VAL A 268 -3.75 4.51 23.04
N ARG A 269 -2.95 4.23 22.00
CA ARG A 269 -1.54 4.62 21.92
C ARG A 269 -1.24 5.36 20.62
N SER A 270 -0.16 6.15 20.65
CA SER A 270 0.28 6.97 19.51
C SER A 270 1.77 6.78 19.22
N GLY A 271 2.13 6.74 17.94
CA GLY A 271 3.51 6.58 17.48
C GLY A 271 3.65 6.21 16.00
N THR A 272 4.76 6.60 15.38
CA THR A 272 5.14 6.13 14.03
C THR A 272 5.32 4.60 13.97
N SER A 273 5.55 3.96 15.12
CA SER A 273 5.54 2.51 15.30
C SER A 273 4.20 1.84 14.99
N PHE A 274 3.09 2.59 14.96
CA PHE A 274 1.76 2.10 14.56
C PHE A 274 1.42 2.48 13.11
N ALA A 275 1.93 3.62 12.62
CA ALA A 275 1.80 4.01 11.21
C ALA A 275 2.55 3.07 10.25
N SER A 276 3.78 2.67 10.61
CA SER A 276 4.60 1.75 9.81
C SER A 276 3.91 0.41 9.49
N PRO A 277 3.36 -0.34 10.46
CA PRO A 277 2.68 -1.61 10.18
C PRO A 277 1.40 -1.43 9.37
N ILE A 278 0.67 -0.30 9.52
CA ILE A 278 -0.49 0.01 8.66
C ILE A 278 -0.06 0.09 7.19
N ALA A 279 1.02 0.82 6.90
CA ALA A 279 1.56 0.90 5.55
C ALA A 279 2.09 -0.45 5.04
N ALA A 280 2.83 -1.18 5.87
CA ALA A 280 3.39 -2.49 5.52
C ALA A 280 2.30 -3.53 5.19
N ALA A 281 1.21 -3.56 5.95
CA ALA A 281 0.10 -4.48 5.68
C ALA A 281 -0.77 -4.02 4.49
N SER A 282 -0.87 -2.71 4.25
CA SER A 282 -1.55 -2.16 3.08
C SER A 282 -0.86 -2.57 1.77
N TYR A 283 0.48 -2.69 1.78
CA TYR A 283 1.23 -3.27 0.68
C TYR A 283 0.77 -4.71 0.35
N LEU A 284 0.49 -5.52 1.37
CA LEU A 284 0.04 -6.91 1.21
C LEU A 284 -1.32 -6.97 0.50
N LEU A 285 -2.26 -6.09 0.86
CA LEU A 285 -3.55 -5.98 0.17
C LEU A 285 -3.36 -5.66 -1.32
N LEU A 286 -2.47 -4.73 -1.65
CA LEU A 286 -2.18 -4.39 -3.05
C LEU A 286 -1.46 -5.53 -3.79
N LYS A 287 -0.62 -6.31 -3.10
CA LYS A 287 0.05 -7.49 -3.66
C LYS A 287 -0.94 -8.60 -4.00
N GLU A 288 -1.92 -8.87 -3.14
CA GLU A 288 -3.02 -9.78 -3.44
C GLU A 288 -3.87 -9.25 -4.61
N THR A 289 -4.16 -7.96 -4.61
CA THR A 289 -5.00 -7.32 -5.64
C THR A 289 -4.37 -7.36 -7.03
N PHE A 290 -3.05 -7.12 -7.11
CA PHE A 290 -2.32 -6.99 -8.36
C PHE A 290 -1.12 -7.95 -8.43
N PRO A 291 -1.35 -9.28 -8.45
CA PRO A 291 -0.27 -10.25 -8.37
C PRO A 291 0.70 -10.14 -9.55
N GLY A 292 1.97 -10.45 -9.29
CA GLY A 292 3.02 -10.54 -10.32
C GLY A 292 3.78 -9.24 -10.61
N ARG A 293 3.48 -8.12 -9.93
CA ARG A 293 4.31 -6.91 -10.00
C ARG A 293 5.61 -7.05 -9.22
N LYS A 294 6.62 -6.29 -9.63
CA LYS A 294 7.88 -6.16 -8.88
C LYS A 294 7.62 -5.48 -7.53
N PRO A 295 8.43 -5.77 -6.50
CA PRO A 295 8.19 -5.25 -5.17
C PRO A 295 8.09 -3.71 -5.11
N GLU A 296 8.97 -3.01 -5.82
CA GLU A 296 8.98 -1.54 -5.88
C GLU A 296 7.75 -0.93 -6.55
N GLU A 297 7.11 -1.63 -7.50
CA GLU A 297 5.94 -1.12 -8.22
C GLU A 297 4.71 -0.97 -7.32
N TYR A 298 4.60 -1.78 -6.27
CA TYR A 298 3.56 -1.61 -5.25
C TYR A 298 3.83 -0.37 -4.39
N THR A 299 5.07 -0.12 -4.00
CA THR A 299 5.42 1.10 -3.24
C THR A 299 5.24 2.35 -4.08
N ASP A 300 5.56 2.30 -5.38
CA ASP A 300 5.31 3.38 -6.31
C ASP A 300 3.81 3.63 -6.51
N LEU A 301 3.00 2.58 -6.50
CA LEU A 301 1.55 2.72 -6.53
C LEU A 301 1.01 3.38 -5.25
N MET A 302 1.49 2.95 -4.07
CA MET A 302 1.11 3.56 -2.79
C MET A 302 1.48 5.04 -2.76
N ARG A 303 2.72 5.39 -3.12
CA ARG A 303 3.20 6.79 -3.12
C ARG A 303 2.51 7.64 -4.17
N GLY A 304 2.33 7.12 -5.38
CA GLY A 304 1.66 7.84 -6.46
C GLY A 304 0.16 8.02 -6.27
N SER A 305 -0.43 7.33 -5.29
CA SER A 305 -1.87 7.40 -4.98
C SER A 305 -2.16 8.00 -3.60
N ALA A 306 -1.11 8.34 -2.84
CA ALA A 306 -1.28 8.92 -1.52
C ALA A 306 -1.93 10.31 -1.61
N ARG A 307 -2.83 10.59 -0.66
CA ARG A 307 -3.57 11.85 -0.61
C ARG A 307 -2.64 13.00 -0.26
N GLN A 308 -2.74 14.05 -1.08
CA GLN A 308 -2.14 15.36 -0.85
C GLN A 308 -3.15 16.35 -0.25
N THR A 309 -4.32 15.86 0.14
CA THR A 309 -5.37 16.62 0.82
C THR A 309 -5.83 15.85 2.04
N SER A 310 -6.24 16.57 3.07
CA SER A 310 -6.83 16.01 4.28
C SER A 310 -8.20 15.42 3.98
N LEU A 311 -8.74 14.65 4.92
CA LEU A 311 -10.12 14.15 4.84
C LEU A 311 -11.17 15.26 4.69
N ASN A 312 -10.89 16.48 5.19
CA ASN A 312 -11.74 17.66 5.02
C ASN A 312 -11.37 18.51 3.78
N LYS A 313 -10.60 17.95 2.84
CA LYS A 313 -10.20 18.55 1.55
C LYS A 313 -9.30 19.79 1.65
N SER A 314 -8.64 19.99 2.78
CA SER A 314 -7.58 21.00 2.92
C SER A 314 -6.27 20.45 2.33
N PHE A 315 -5.46 21.28 1.69
CA PHE A 315 -4.19 20.83 1.12
C PHE A 315 -3.18 20.42 2.21
N LEU A 316 -2.48 19.29 1.97
CA LEU A 316 -1.41 18.73 2.81
C LEU A 316 -0.02 18.84 2.14
N PHE A 317 0.14 19.64 1.09
CA PHE A 317 1.38 19.78 0.30
C PHE A 317 2.62 20.31 1.06
N ASN A 318 2.55 20.39 2.38
CA ASN A 318 3.75 20.56 3.19
C ASN A 318 4.70 19.37 2.92
N ASP A 319 5.97 19.65 2.62
CA ASP A 319 7.01 18.65 2.33
C ASP A 319 7.17 17.62 3.46
N GLN A 320 6.64 17.95 4.64
CA GLN A 320 6.56 17.11 5.84
C GLN A 320 5.72 15.83 5.73
N TYR A 321 4.84 15.66 4.74
CA TYR A 321 4.05 14.42 4.57
C TYR A 321 4.70 13.40 3.62
N GLY A 322 5.84 13.73 3.03
CA GLY A 322 6.46 12.92 1.98
C GLY A 322 5.56 12.77 0.76
N SER A 323 5.26 11.52 0.37
CA SER A 323 4.36 11.26 -0.76
C SER A 323 2.88 11.53 -0.45
N GLY A 324 2.54 11.88 0.80
CA GLY A 324 1.17 12.11 1.25
C GLY A 324 0.67 11.02 2.22
N VAL A 325 -0.60 11.11 2.58
CA VAL A 325 -1.25 10.12 3.46
C VAL A 325 -1.73 8.93 2.63
N LEU A 326 -1.40 7.71 3.06
CA LEU A 326 -1.78 6.46 2.41
C LEU A 326 -3.27 6.39 2.05
N ASP A 327 -3.56 6.02 0.80
CA ASP A 327 -4.91 5.83 0.26
C ASP A 327 -4.97 4.61 -0.67
N LEU A 328 -5.56 3.54 -0.16
CA LEU A 328 -5.77 2.28 -0.87
C LEU A 328 -6.89 2.36 -1.90
N ARG A 329 -7.86 3.28 -1.76
CA ARG A 329 -8.94 3.45 -2.76
C ARG A 329 -8.34 3.99 -4.04
N GLU A 330 -7.56 5.05 -3.94
CA GLU A 330 -6.88 5.64 -5.10
C GLU A 330 -5.80 4.68 -5.65
N ALA A 331 -5.08 3.96 -4.78
CA ALA A 331 -4.13 2.94 -5.22
C ALA A 331 -4.80 1.80 -6.00
N PHE A 332 -5.97 1.34 -5.56
CA PHE A 332 -6.76 0.35 -6.29
C PHE A 332 -7.17 0.86 -7.66
N VAL A 333 -7.76 2.05 -7.73
CA VAL A 333 -8.19 2.68 -8.98
C VAL A 333 -7.01 2.84 -9.96
N ASN A 334 -5.88 3.38 -9.49
CA ASN A 334 -4.70 3.58 -10.32
C ASN A 334 -4.04 2.25 -10.72
N GLY A 335 -4.10 1.24 -9.85
CA GLY A 335 -3.64 -0.11 -10.15
C GLY A 335 -4.46 -0.77 -11.26
N MET A 336 -5.78 -0.58 -11.28
CA MET A 336 -6.68 -1.08 -12.33
C MET A 336 -6.43 -0.39 -13.67
N LYS A 337 -6.26 0.95 -13.68
CA LYS A 337 -5.91 1.72 -14.90
C LYS A 337 -4.62 1.22 -15.56
N ARG A 338 -3.59 0.91 -14.76
CA ARG A 338 -2.32 0.36 -15.30
C ARG A 338 -2.50 -1.04 -15.87
N LYS A 339 -3.36 -1.87 -15.28
CA LYS A 339 -3.68 -3.22 -15.77
C LYS A 339 -4.42 -3.17 -17.11
N THR A 340 -5.42 -2.30 -17.25
CA THR A 340 -6.16 -2.15 -18.52
C THR A 340 -5.28 -1.57 -19.63
N ALA A 341 -4.42 -0.61 -19.32
CA ALA A 341 -3.44 -0.08 -20.28
C ALA A 341 -2.49 -1.18 -20.78
N ALA A 342 -1.97 -2.03 -19.89
CA ALA A 342 -1.10 -3.15 -20.26
C ALA A 342 -1.80 -4.20 -21.16
N VAL A 343 -3.09 -4.46 -20.93
CA VAL A 343 -3.89 -5.40 -21.76
C VAL A 343 -4.21 -4.79 -23.14
N SER A 344 -4.36 -3.46 -23.22
CA SER A 344 -4.67 -2.76 -24.47
C SER A 344 -3.49 -2.60 -25.43
N GLN A 345 -2.26 -2.85 -24.97
CA GLN A 345 -1.08 -2.89 -25.84
C GLN A 345 -0.88 -4.34 -26.33
N PRO A 346 -1.06 -4.63 -27.63
CA PRO A 346 -0.76 -5.96 -28.14
C PRO A 346 0.73 -6.23 -27.97
N SER A 347 1.05 -7.30 -27.25
CA SER A 347 2.41 -7.82 -27.12
C SER A 347 2.99 -8.04 -28.51
N MET A 348 3.95 -7.20 -28.90
CA MET A 348 4.76 -7.46 -30.09
C MET A 348 5.56 -8.73 -29.83
N VAL A 349 5.05 -9.84 -30.36
CA VAL A 349 5.80 -11.09 -30.52
C VAL A 349 7.10 -10.72 -31.24
N LYS A 350 8.24 -10.87 -30.56
CA LYS A 350 9.55 -10.82 -31.20
C LYS A 350 9.57 -11.93 -32.23
N LYS A 351 9.54 -11.56 -33.50
CA LYS A 351 9.58 -12.49 -34.62
C LYS A 351 11.05 -12.71 -34.97
N ASP A 352 11.68 -13.64 -34.27
CA ASP A 352 12.83 -14.34 -34.83
C ASP A 352 12.31 -15.24 -35.95
N GLU A 353 12.58 -14.86 -37.20
CA GLU A 353 12.90 -15.76 -38.31
C GLU A 353 13.12 -14.96 -39.59
N LYS A 354 14.39 -14.87 -40.01
CA LYS A 354 14.75 -14.60 -41.40
C LYS A 354 14.26 -15.77 -42.26
N LYS A 355 13.20 -15.55 -43.05
CA LYS A 355 12.96 -16.30 -44.30
C LYS A 355 12.28 -15.40 -45.32
N ALA A 356 12.98 -15.22 -46.44
CA ALA A 356 12.58 -14.38 -47.56
C ALA A 356 11.34 -14.92 -48.27
N ILE A 357 10.41 -14.04 -48.66
CA ILE A 357 9.37 -14.29 -49.67
C ILE A 357 9.23 -13.00 -50.54
N PRO A 358 9.03 -13.11 -51.87
CA PRO A 358 9.37 -12.05 -52.82
C PRO A 358 8.30 -10.96 -52.99
N GLN A 359 8.76 -9.85 -53.57
CA GLN A 359 8.00 -8.67 -53.98
C GLN A 359 6.75 -8.98 -54.81
N LYS A 360 5.59 -8.51 -54.32
CA LYS A 360 4.56 -7.83 -55.14
C LYS A 360 3.57 -7.11 -54.23
N LEU A 361 3.80 -5.83 -53.97
CA LEU A 361 2.83 -4.95 -53.31
C LEU A 361 2.17 -4.07 -54.38
N SER A 362 0.91 -4.33 -54.68
CA SER A 362 0.06 -3.47 -55.52
C SER A 362 -0.36 -2.21 -54.74
N SER A 363 -0.01 -1.06 -55.31
CA SER A 363 -0.30 0.37 -55.02
C SER A 363 -0.96 0.83 -53.68
N PRO A 364 -0.46 1.94 -53.06
CA PRO A 364 -0.94 2.48 -51.77
C PRO A 364 -2.38 3.00 -51.71
N LYS A 365 -3.04 3.22 -52.86
CA LYS A 365 -4.39 3.82 -52.91
C LYS A 365 -5.49 2.86 -52.43
N SER A 366 -5.30 1.55 -52.54
CA SER A 366 -6.32 0.54 -52.15
C SER A 366 -6.37 0.24 -50.65
N LEU A 367 -5.29 0.51 -49.92
CA LEU A 367 -5.22 0.24 -48.47
C LEU A 367 -5.85 1.37 -47.65
N LYS A 368 -5.64 2.64 -48.07
CA LYS A 368 -6.27 3.80 -47.42
C LYS A 368 -7.79 3.79 -47.55
N SER A 369 -8.33 3.37 -48.70
CA SER A 369 -9.78 3.27 -48.89
C SER A 369 -10.40 2.19 -48.00
N LYS A 370 -9.76 1.02 -47.88
CA LYS A 370 -10.22 -0.06 -46.99
C LYS A 370 -10.14 0.31 -45.51
N ILE A 371 -9.08 1.02 -45.09
CA ILE A 371 -8.97 1.50 -43.70
C ILE A 371 -10.07 2.54 -43.40
N LYS A 372 -10.34 3.44 -44.34
CA LYS A 372 -11.41 4.45 -44.20
C LYS A 372 -12.80 3.80 -44.14
N GLU A 373 -13.08 2.81 -44.99
CA GLU A 373 -14.36 2.09 -44.99
C GLU A 373 -14.60 1.32 -43.68
N VAL A 374 -13.56 0.72 -43.10
CA VAL A 374 -13.64 0.03 -41.80
C VAL A 374 -13.88 1.05 -40.68
N ALA A 375 -13.18 2.18 -40.67
CA ALA A 375 -13.37 3.24 -39.68
C ALA A 375 -14.78 3.85 -39.73
N ASP A 376 -15.29 4.12 -40.94
CA ASP A 376 -16.62 4.70 -41.13
C ASP A 376 -17.75 3.76 -40.68
N ASN A 377 -17.61 2.46 -40.94
CA ASN A 377 -18.64 1.47 -40.58
C ASN A 377 -18.62 1.02 -39.11
N TRP A 378 -17.44 0.98 -38.47
CA TRP A 378 -17.29 0.42 -37.11
C TRP A 378 -17.12 1.47 -36.01
N ILE A 379 -16.73 2.69 -36.36
CA ILE A 379 -16.52 3.77 -35.37
C ILE A 379 -17.54 4.88 -35.60
N VAL A 380 -17.62 5.44 -36.81
CA VAL A 380 -18.40 6.66 -37.05
C VAL A 380 -19.91 6.40 -36.99
N LYS A 381 -20.42 5.39 -37.72
CA LYS A 381 -21.87 5.09 -37.76
C LYS A 381 -22.45 4.67 -36.40
N PRO A 382 -21.79 3.83 -35.58
CA PRO A 382 -22.28 3.49 -34.24
C PRO A 382 -22.35 4.70 -33.29
N PHE A 383 -21.36 5.59 -33.32
CA PHE A 383 -21.36 6.81 -32.49
C PHE A 383 -22.44 7.81 -32.91
N GLN A 384 -22.71 7.95 -34.21
CA GLN A 384 -23.84 8.77 -34.71
C GLN A 384 -25.19 8.18 -34.30
N LYS A 385 -25.33 6.85 -34.32
CA LYS A 385 -26.55 6.16 -33.88
C LYS A 385 -26.77 6.32 -32.37
N ALA A 386 -25.71 6.26 -31.56
CA ALA A 386 -25.76 6.53 -30.13
C ALA A 386 -26.14 7.99 -29.83
N GLY A 387 -25.56 8.97 -30.54
CA GLY A 387 -25.91 10.38 -30.41
C GLY A 387 -27.38 10.68 -30.77
N THR A 388 -27.94 9.95 -31.73
CA THR A 388 -29.36 10.07 -32.12
C THR A 388 -30.29 9.48 -31.06
N ILE A 389 -29.91 8.36 -30.45
CA ILE A 389 -30.66 7.75 -29.33
C ILE A 389 -30.64 8.67 -28.12
N ILE A 390 -29.50 9.27 -27.78
CA ILE A 390 -29.38 10.23 -26.67
C ILE A 390 -30.24 11.47 -26.92
N LYS A 391 -30.26 12.03 -28.13
CA LYS A 391 -31.14 13.14 -28.49
C LYS A 391 -32.63 12.79 -28.36
N ASN A 392 -33.02 11.58 -28.75
CA ASN A 392 -34.42 11.14 -28.65
C ASN A 392 -34.84 10.88 -27.20
N VAL A 393 -33.94 10.37 -26.36
CA VAL A 393 -34.17 10.20 -24.91
C VAL A 393 -34.34 11.57 -24.23
N ILE A 394 -33.48 12.54 -24.52
CA ILE A 394 -33.57 13.92 -23.99
C ILE A 394 -34.87 14.60 -24.44
N LYS A 395 -35.31 14.40 -25.69
CA LYS A 395 -36.59 14.92 -26.21
C LYS A 395 -37.81 14.29 -25.51
N SER A 396 -37.75 12.99 -25.20
CA SER A 396 -38.84 12.31 -24.46
C SER A 396 -38.93 12.78 -22.99
N LEU A 397 -37.79 13.08 -22.37
CA LEU A 397 -37.72 13.55 -20.98
C LEU A 397 -38.18 15.01 -20.83
N THR A 398 -37.96 15.85 -21.84
CA THR A 398 -38.46 17.24 -21.86
C THR A 398 -39.96 17.31 -22.12
N THR A 399 -40.54 16.37 -22.86
CA THR A 399 -41.99 16.32 -23.12
C THR A 399 -42.80 15.81 -21.91
N ARG A 400 -42.17 15.03 -21.02
CA ARG A 400 -42.79 14.52 -19.78
C ARG A 400 -42.81 15.52 -18.61
N ARG A 401 -42.15 16.67 -18.74
CA ARG A 401 -42.08 17.73 -17.72
C ARG A 401 -43.06 18.90 -17.95
N LEU A 402 -43.88 18.82 -19.00
CA LEU A 402 -44.88 19.83 -19.39
C LEU A 402 -46.31 19.24 -19.48
N ARG A 403 -46.61 18.20 -18.70
CA ARG A 403 -47.98 17.72 -18.46
C ARG A 403 -48.26 17.65 -16.97
#